data_AF-A0A6G6WGR7-F1
#
_entry.id   AF-A0A6G6WGR7-F1
#
_cell.length_a   1.000
_cell.length_b   1.000
_cell.length_c   1.000
_cell.angle_alpha   90.00
_cell.angle_beta   90.00
_cell.angle_gamma   90.00
#
_symmetry.space_group_name_H-M   'P 1'
#
loop_
_entity.id
_entity.type
_entity.pdbx_description
1 polymer ?
#
loop_
_entity_poly.entity_id
_entity_poly.type
_entity_poly.pdbx_seq_one_letter_code
_entity_poly.pdbx_strand_id
1 'polypeptide(L)'
;MSIPVDVADLARALEDFGAGYLLTTRDGAVKVVSVAPTLSDGTLTARGPGRGTLANLAANAQVTLVFPPREDSGMTLLVDGTGAVEGEDVQVTPTSAVLHRPADHA
;
A
#
# COMPACT_ATOMS: atom_id res chain seq x y z
N MET A 1 -15.47 -3.21 -10.49
CA MET A 1 -16.20 -3.24 -9.21
C MET A 1 -15.30 -2.71 -8.10
N SER A 2 -15.82 -1.88 -7.21
CA SER A 2 -15.09 -1.34 -6.05
C SER A 2 -15.91 -1.55 -4.79
N ILE A 3 -15.28 -2.06 -3.73
CA ILE A 3 -15.90 -2.28 -2.42
C ILE A 3 -15.04 -1.56 -1.39
N PRO A 4 -15.56 -0.51 -0.73
CA PRO A 4 -14.83 0.16 0.34
C PRO A 4 -14.43 -0.81 1.44
N VAL A 5 -13.23 -0.62 1.99
CA VAL A 5 -12.75 -1.29 3.20
C VAL A 5 -12.54 -0.23 4.25
N ASP A 6 -13.18 -0.37 5.41
CA ASP A 6 -12.90 0.49 6.54
C ASP A 6 -11.44 0.28 6.98
N VAL A 7 -10.70 1.36 7.23
CA VAL A 7 -9.32 1.28 7.71
C VAL A 7 -9.24 0.50 9.03
N ALA A 8 -10.28 0.55 9.87
CA ALA A 8 -10.36 -0.25 11.10
C ALA A 8 -10.40 -1.77 10.81
N ASP A 9 -10.89 -2.18 9.64
CA ASP A 9 -11.00 -3.57 9.19
C ASP A 9 -9.77 -4.03 8.38
N LEU A 10 -8.77 -3.15 8.16
CA LEU A 10 -7.66 -3.40 7.26
C LEU A 10 -6.84 -4.64 7.64
N ALA A 11 -6.66 -4.89 8.94
CA ALA A 11 -5.95 -6.08 9.42
C ALA A 11 -6.60 -7.38 8.91
N ARG A 12 -7.92 -7.46 9.03
CA ARG A 12 -8.71 -8.60 8.55
C ARG A 12 -8.63 -8.72 7.03
N ALA A 13 -8.73 -7.60 6.31
CA ALA A 13 -8.63 -7.62 4.86
C ALA A 13 -7.26 -8.14 4.37
N LEU A 14 -6.17 -7.74 5.02
CA LEU A 14 -4.81 -8.13 4.65
C LEU A 14 -4.52 -9.64 4.80
N GLU A 15 -5.30 -10.38 5.58
CA GLU A 15 -5.17 -11.83 5.73
C GLU A 15 -5.30 -12.56 4.37
N ASP A 16 -6.09 -12.00 3.45
CA ASP A 16 -6.32 -12.55 2.12
C ASP A 16 -5.19 -12.22 1.12
N PHE A 17 -4.21 -11.39 1.50
CA PHE A 17 -3.19 -10.85 0.60
C PHE A 17 -1.77 -11.28 0.96
N GLY A 18 -0.87 -11.21 -0.03
CA GLY A 18 0.55 -11.51 0.13
C GLY A 18 1.41 -10.24 0.17
N ALA A 19 2.59 -10.30 -0.45
CA ALA A 19 3.37 -9.11 -0.72
C ALA A 19 2.59 -8.13 -1.62
N GLY A 20 2.90 -6.84 -1.50
CA GLY A 20 2.31 -5.76 -2.28
C GLY A 20 3.37 -4.88 -2.93
N TYR A 21 2.92 -3.75 -3.46
CA TYR A 21 3.76 -2.75 -4.10
C TYR A 21 3.55 -1.39 -3.42
N LEU A 22 4.64 -0.75 -3.02
CA LEU A 22 4.62 0.63 -2.51
C LEU A 22 4.90 1.59 -3.64
N LEU A 23 3.95 2.48 -3.88
CA LEU A 23 4.03 3.55 -4.85
C LEU A 23 4.35 4.86 -4.12
N THR A 24 5.40 5.53 -4.57
CA THR A 24 5.79 6.87 -4.13
C THR A 24 5.99 7.77 -5.34
N THR A 25 5.87 9.08 -5.16
CA THR A 25 6.05 10.03 -6.26
C THR A 25 7.01 11.14 -5.91
N ARG A 26 7.67 11.68 -6.94
CA ARG A 26 8.48 12.89 -6.84
C ARG A 26 8.52 13.56 -8.21
N ASP A 27 8.24 14.86 -8.24
CA ASP A 27 8.32 15.68 -9.46
C ASP A 27 7.53 15.09 -10.66
N GLY A 28 6.37 14.46 -10.36
CA GLY A 28 5.52 13.80 -11.36
C GLY A 28 5.96 12.39 -11.76
N ALA A 29 7.16 11.93 -11.36
CA ALA A 29 7.61 10.57 -11.58
C ALA A 29 7.09 9.62 -10.50
N VAL A 30 6.63 8.44 -10.91
CA VAL A 30 6.18 7.37 -10.02
C VAL A 30 7.30 6.35 -9.84
N LYS A 31 7.57 5.98 -8.59
CA LYS A 31 8.42 4.85 -8.23
C LYS A 31 7.56 3.75 -7.62
N VAL A 32 7.79 2.52 -8.05
CA VAL A 32 7.13 1.32 -7.53
C VAL A 32 8.19 0.36 -7.02
N VAL A 33 8.00 -0.18 -5.81
CA VAL A 33 8.87 -1.22 -5.23
C VAL A 33 8.00 -2.33 -4.62
N SER A 34 8.46 -3.58 -4.73
CA SER A 34 7.81 -4.71 -4.04
C SER A 34 8.13 -4.66 -2.55
N VAL A 35 7.12 -4.89 -1.70
CA VAL A 35 7.20 -4.83 -0.24
C VAL A 35 6.34 -5.92 0.38
N ALA A 36 6.68 -6.35 1.60
CA ALA A 36 5.83 -7.20 2.43
C ALA A 36 5.57 -6.47 3.77
N PRO A 37 4.70 -5.45 3.78
CA PRO A 37 4.51 -4.63 4.96
C PRO A 37 3.77 -5.39 6.05
N THR A 38 4.17 -5.16 7.30
CA THR A 38 3.46 -5.69 8.47
C THR A 38 2.58 -4.60 9.08
N LEU A 39 1.34 -4.92 9.41
CA LEU A 39 0.44 -4.01 10.11
C LEU A 39 0.58 -4.19 11.63
N SER A 40 0.83 -3.10 12.36
CA SER A 40 0.76 -3.04 13.83
C SER A 40 0.13 -1.72 14.24
N ASP A 41 -0.82 -1.74 15.17
CA ASP A 41 -1.46 -0.54 15.73
C ASP A 41 -1.95 0.45 14.66
N GLY A 42 -2.54 -0.07 13.58
CA GLY A 42 -3.05 0.73 12.46
C GLY A 42 -1.98 1.27 11.50
N THR A 43 -0.70 0.94 11.69
CA THR A 43 0.41 1.41 10.85
C THR A 43 1.03 0.26 10.05
N LEU A 44 1.14 0.44 8.73
CA LEU A 44 1.83 -0.49 7.84
C LEU A 44 3.32 -0.16 7.80
N THR A 45 4.18 -1.11 8.16
CA THR A 45 5.63 -0.93 8.13
C THR A 45 6.24 -1.71 6.98
N ALA A 46 6.77 -1.02 5.96
CA ALA A 46 7.59 -1.61 4.91
C ALA A 46 9.07 -1.49 5.30
N ARG A 47 9.72 -2.65 5.48
CA ARG A 47 11.14 -2.70 5.85
C ARG A 47 12.05 -2.45 4.64
N GLY A 48 12.98 -1.51 4.77
CA GLY A 48 14.02 -1.26 3.76
C GLY A 48 13.56 -1.10 2.30
N PRO A 49 12.55 -0.27 1.94
CA PRO A 49 12.05 -0.15 0.56
C PRO A 49 13.01 0.60 -0.39
N GLY A 50 14.20 0.96 0.10
CA GLY A 50 15.31 1.51 -0.68
C GLY A 50 15.38 3.04 -0.70
N ARG A 51 16.60 3.55 -0.86
CA ARG A 51 16.94 5.00 -0.76
C ARG A 51 16.08 5.90 -1.66
N GLY A 52 15.73 5.43 -2.86
CA GLY A 52 14.87 6.22 -3.76
C GLY A 52 13.45 6.41 -3.24
N THR A 53 12.90 5.41 -2.55
CA THR A 53 11.59 5.50 -1.90
C THR A 53 11.64 6.50 -0.74
N LEU A 54 12.69 6.43 0.08
CA LEU A 54 12.91 7.37 1.19
C LEU A 54 13.06 8.81 0.69
N ALA A 55 13.83 9.01 -0.39
CA ALA A 55 14.00 10.33 -1.01
C ALA A 55 12.71 10.89 -1.60
N ASN A 56 11.83 10.03 -2.15
CA ASN A 56 10.51 10.45 -2.62
C ASN A 56 9.63 10.90 -1.45
N LEU A 57 9.59 10.13 -0.35
CA LEU A 57 8.79 10.45 0.84
C LEU A 57 9.18 11.76 1.51
N ALA A 58 10.46 12.11 1.49
CA ALA A 58 10.93 13.40 1.99
C ALA A 58 10.37 14.59 1.20
N ALA A 59 10.00 14.39 -0.07
CA ALA A 59 9.42 15.42 -0.93
C ALA A 59 7.88 15.35 -1.00
N ASN A 60 7.32 14.13 -0.95
CA ASN A 60 5.89 13.89 -0.97
C ASN A 60 5.53 12.66 -0.12
N ALA A 61 4.84 12.89 0.99
CA ALA A 61 4.45 11.83 1.91
C ALA A 61 3.27 10.98 1.42
N GLN A 62 2.56 11.37 0.35
CA GLN A 62 1.41 10.60 -0.16
C GLN A 62 1.88 9.31 -0.84
N VAL A 63 1.28 8.19 -0.45
CA VAL A 63 1.60 6.86 -0.97
C VAL A 63 0.36 6.03 -1.25
N THR A 64 0.52 5.04 -2.12
CA THR A 64 -0.46 3.97 -2.31
C THR A 64 0.27 2.63 -2.17
N LEU A 65 -0.32 1.71 -1.41
CA LEU A 65 0.05 0.31 -1.35
C LEU A 65 -0.97 -0.50 -2.15
N VAL A 66 -0.46 -1.37 -3.03
CA VAL A 66 -1.28 -2.24 -3.88
C VAL A 66 -0.96 -3.68 -3.53
N PHE A 67 -1.99 -4.44 -3.13
CA PHE A 67 -1.87 -5.87 -2.85
C PHE A 67 -2.65 -6.64 -3.92
N PRO A 68 -1.95 -7.33 -4.84
CA PRO A 68 -2.58 -8.07 -5.93
C PRO A 68 -3.36 -9.28 -5.39
N PRO A 69 -4.40 -9.75 -6.11
CA PRO A 69 -5.12 -10.95 -5.74
C PRO A 69 -4.20 -12.18 -5.78
N ARG A 70 -4.52 -13.17 -4.95
CA ARG A 70 -3.85 -14.49 -4.96
C ARG A 70 -4.36 -15.42 -6.06
N GLU A 71 -5.54 -15.14 -6.60
CA GLU A 71 -6.22 -15.94 -7.60
C GLU A 71 -6.56 -15.09 -8.83
N ASP A 72 -6.68 -15.75 -9.99
CA ASP A 72 -7.09 -15.09 -11.23
C ASP A 72 -8.45 -14.39 -11.05
N SER A 73 -8.56 -13.16 -11.55
CA SER A 73 -9.77 -12.32 -11.43
C SER A 73 -10.20 -11.97 -9.99
N GLY A 74 -9.36 -12.24 -8.99
CA GLY A 74 -9.60 -11.85 -7.61
C GLY A 74 -9.58 -10.33 -7.39
N MET A 75 -9.95 -9.93 -6.17
CA MET A 75 -9.88 -8.53 -5.76
C MET A 75 -8.45 -8.09 -5.49
N THR A 76 -8.09 -6.89 -5.95
CA THR A 76 -6.89 -6.18 -5.52
C THR A 76 -7.24 -5.29 -4.34
N LEU A 77 -6.48 -5.33 -3.25
CA LEU A 77 -6.62 -4.35 -2.18
C LEU A 77 -5.73 -3.14 -2.48
N LEU A 78 -6.33 -1.96 -2.53
CA LEU A 78 -5.64 -0.68 -2.67
C LEU A 78 -5.75 0.05 -1.33
N VAL A 79 -4.62 0.52 -0.81
CA VAL A 79 -4.54 1.25 0.46
C VAL A 79 -3.78 2.55 0.21
N ASP A 80 -4.48 3.68 0.35
CA ASP A 80 -3.84 4.98 0.32
C ASP A 80 -3.44 5.40 1.74
N GLY A 81 -2.40 6.22 1.85
CA GLY A 81 -1.93 6.68 3.14
C GLY A 81 -0.86 7.76 3.06
N THR A 82 -0.39 8.12 4.25
CA THR A 82 0.76 9.03 4.41
C THR A 82 1.94 8.23 4.94
N GLY A 83 3.06 8.28 4.22
CA GLY A 83 4.31 7.63 4.57
C GLY A 83 5.24 8.54 5.38
N ALA A 84 5.87 7.98 6.39
CA ALA A 84 6.96 8.57 7.16
C ALA A 84 8.19 7.65 7.09
N VAL A 85 9.37 8.24 7.01
CA VAL A 85 10.64 7.51 7.03
C VAL A 85 11.09 7.33 8.48
N GLU A 86 11.37 6.09 8.88
CA GLU A 86 11.93 5.75 10.19
C GLU A 86 13.20 4.93 9.97
N GLY A 87 14.37 5.58 10.10
CA GLY A 87 15.65 4.98 9.74
C GLY A 87 15.71 4.59 8.26
N GLU A 88 15.76 3.28 7.98
CA GLU A 88 15.72 2.74 6.61
C GLU A 88 14.33 2.22 6.20
N ASP A 89 13.36 2.28 7.10
CA ASP A 89 12.01 1.76 6.91
C ASP A 89 11.01 2.87 6.57
N VAL A 90 9.84 2.46 6.10
CA VAL A 90 8.70 3.34 5.85
C VAL A 90 7.51 2.89 6.67
N GLN A 91 6.97 3.81 7.47
CA GLN A 91 5.70 3.65 8.16
C GLN A 91 4.61 4.37 7.39
N VAL A 92 3.54 3.66 7.04
CA VAL A 92 2.39 4.20 6.32
C VAL A 92 1.21 4.21 7.28
N THR A 93 0.68 5.40 7.53
CA THR A 93 -0.63 5.57 8.18
C THR A 93 -1.71 5.51 7.09
N PRO A 94 -2.55 4.46 7.03
CA PRO A 94 -3.60 4.33 6.04
C PRO A 94 -4.66 5.43 6.22
N THR A 95 -5.13 5.99 5.12
CA THR A 95 -6.20 7.01 5.09
C THR A 95 -7.46 6.50 4.39
N SER A 96 -7.32 5.54 3.47
CA SER A 96 -8.44 4.84 2.84
C SER A 96 -8.02 3.47 2.34
N ALA A 97 -9.00 2.56 2.22
CA ALA A 97 -8.78 1.26 1.60
C ALA A 97 -9.99 0.86 0.73
N VAL A 98 -9.72 0.13 -0.35
CA VAL A 98 -10.74 -0.35 -1.27
C VAL A 98 -10.31 -1.68 -1.90
N LEU A 99 -11.23 -2.62 -1.98
CA LEU A 99 -11.10 -3.79 -2.85
C LEU A 99 -11.56 -3.40 -4.25
N HIS A 100 -10.72 -3.63 -5.23
CA HIS A 100 -10.98 -3.27 -6.61
C HIS A 100 -10.69 -4.44 -7.55
N ARG A 101 -11.55 -4.63 -8.54
CA ARG A 101 -11.28 -5.46 -9.71
C ARG A 101 -11.96 -4.88 -10.95
N PRO A 102 -11.50 -5.20 -12.17
CA PRO A 102 -12.21 -4.87 -13.41
C PRO A 102 -13.68 -5.33 -13.38
N ALA A 103 -14.56 -4.63 -14.09
CA ALA A 103 -15.99 -4.94 -14.07
C ALA A 103 -16.35 -6.24 -14.81
N ASP A 104 -15.55 -6.61 -15.81
CA ASP A 104 -15.61 -7.86 -16.58
C ASP A 104 -15.06 -9.08 -15.82
N HIS A 105 -14.35 -8.86 -14.71
CA HIS A 105 -13.91 -9.90 -13.77
C HIS A 105 -14.92 -10.13 -12.63
N ALA A 106 -16.13 -9.58 -12.75
CA ALA A 106 -17.17 -9.64 -11.73
C ALA A 106 -17.86 -11.00 -11.64
#